data_AF-A0ABD0R963-F1
#
_entry.id   AF-A0ABD0R963-F1
#
_cell.length_a   1.000
_cell.length_b   1.000
_cell.length_c   1.000
_cell.angle_alpha   90.00
_cell.angle_beta   90.00
_cell.angle_gamma   90.00
#
_symmetry.space_group_name_H-M   'P 1'
#
loop_
_entity.id
_entity.type
_entity.pdbx_description
1 polymer ?
#
loop_
_entity_poly.entity_id
_entity_poly.type
_entity_poly.pdbx_seq_one_letter_code
_entity_poly.pdbx_strand_id
1 'polypeptide(L)'
;GYVDVPQVERAIAVHLCLQNTATWRNRLRLPSKACKLSSALAAKGYGAACQAASALHAMAILQVYQAKVLIQLHEGSSDSEVMQELRPATDFALRATKVTVRALGQVMSTMVVQERHLWLNLAQMSDVDKVRFLDAPVSQIGLFGDTFSAVQKQTGAIKHSLPRRDKA
;
A
#
# COMPACT_ATOMS: atom_id res chain seq x y z
N GLY A 1 6.79 12.03 -14.07
CA GLY A 1 6.97 11.76 -12.63
C GLY A 1 6.74 10.28 -12.39
N TYR A 2 7.42 9.69 -11.41
CA TYR A 2 7.34 8.27 -11.04
C TYR A 2 5.98 7.89 -10.43
N VAL A 3 4.86 8.26 -11.04
CA VAL A 3 3.51 8.10 -10.46
C VAL A 3 3.04 6.64 -10.55
N ASP A 4 3.51 5.91 -11.56
CA ASP A 4 3.13 4.54 -11.84
C ASP A 4 4.31 3.57 -11.72
N VAL A 5 4.00 2.33 -11.35
CA VAL A 5 4.97 1.23 -11.37
C VAL A 5 5.52 1.08 -12.79
N PRO A 6 6.85 1.02 -12.97
CA PRO A 6 7.46 0.75 -14.27
C PRO A 6 6.88 -0.53 -14.89
N GLN A 7 6.53 -0.46 -16.17
CA GLN A 7 6.00 -1.59 -16.90
C GLN A 7 7.12 -2.57 -17.25
N VAL A 8 6.84 -3.87 -17.14
CA VAL A 8 7.75 -4.91 -17.61
C VAL A 8 7.97 -4.76 -19.12
N GLU A 9 9.22 -4.80 -19.56
CA GLU A 9 9.60 -4.70 -20.95
C GLU A 9 8.97 -5.84 -21.76
N ARG A 10 8.42 -5.52 -22.93
CA ARG A 10 7.72 -6.50 -23.77
C ARG A 10 8.60 -7.72 -24.09
N ALA A 11 9.88 -7.53 -24.38
CA ALA A 11 10.81 -8.62 -24.69
C ALA A 11 10.95 -9.60 -23.50
N ILE A 12 11.07 -9.08 -22.29
CA ILE A 12 11.16 -9.89 -21.06
C ILE A 12 9.83 -10.57 -20.78
N ALA A 13 8.72 -9.83 -20.87
CA ALA A 13 7.39 -10.38 -20.64
C ALA A 13 7.08 -11.54 -21.60
N VAL A 14 7.46 -11.44 -22.87
CA VAL A 14 7.30 -12.54 -23.84
C VAL A 14 8.12 -13.76 -23.42
N HIS A 15 9.39 -13.58 -23.03
CA HIS A 15 10.26 -14.67 -22.57
C HIS A 15 9.74 -15.36 -21.31
N LEU A 16 9.27 -14.59 -20.32
CA LEU A 16 8.72 -15.12 -19.06
C LEU A 16 7.35 -15.79 -19.25
N CYS A 17 6.53 -15.34 -20.19
CA CYS A 17 5.20 -15.91 -20.47
C CYS A 17 5.23 -17.10 -21.44
N LEU A 18 6.34 -17.38 -22.11
CA LEU A 18 6.49 -18.46 -23.09
C LEU A 18 6.24 -19.87 -22.51
N GLN A 19 6.27 -20.04 -21.18
CA GLN A 19 5.90 -21.29 -20.51
C GLN A 19 4.38 -21.50 -20.33
N ASN A 20 3.53 -20.51 -20.65
CA ASN A 20 2.07 -20.61 -20.65
C ASN A 20 1.52 -20.41 -22.08
N THR A 21 1.57 -21.47 -22.87
CA THR A 21 1.30 -21.49 -24.33
C THR A 21 -0.17 -21.33 -24.75
N ALA A 22 -1.08 -20.92 -23.86
CA ALA A 22 -2.48 -20.71 -24.21
C ALA A 22 -2.84 -19.22 -24.12
N THR A 23 -3.24 -18.61 -25.24
CA THR A 23 -3.81 -17.25 -25.40
C THR A 23 -2.85 -16.11 -25.75
N TRP A 24 -2.14 -16.25 -26.87
CA TRP A 24 -1.33 -15.18 -27.50
C TRP A 24 -2.14 -14.06 -28.19
N ARG A 25 -3.48 -14.08 -28.17
CA ARG A 25 -4.30 -13.01 -28.73
C ARG A 25 -4.58 -11.91 -27.70
N ASN A 26 -3.66 -10.94 -27.62
CA ASN A 26 -3.93 -9.54 -27.23
C ASN A 26 -4.04 -9.13 -25.75
N ARG A 27 -3.25 -9.71 -24.82
CA ARG A 27 -2.70 -8.96 -23.67
C ARG A 27 -1.81 -9.85 -22.80
N LEU A 28 -0.54 -9.45 -22.62
CA LEU A 28 0.32 -9.98 -21.57
C LEU A 28 -0.38 -9.74 -20.23
N ARG A 29 -0.81 -10.81 -19.56
CA ARG A 29 -1.54 -10.75 -18.29
C ARG A 29 -0.91 -11.69 -17.31
N LEU A 30 -0.87 -11.28 -16.05
CA LEU A 30 -0.44 -12.15 -14.97
C LEU A 30 -1.29 -13.44 -14.96
N PRO A 31 -0.63 -14.60 -14.79
CA PRO A 31 -1.22 -15.89 -15.13
C PRO A 31 -2.37 -16.31 -14.21
N SER A 32 -2.38 -15.86 -12.94
CA SER A 32 -3.42 -16.23 -11.97
C SER A 32 -4.17 -15.02 -11.41
N LYS A 33 -5.39 -15.25 -10.91
CA LYS A 33 -6.17 -14.24 -10.16
C LYS A 33 -5.39 -13.75 -8.94
N ALA A 34 -4.68 -14.66 -8.26
CA ALA A 34 -3.80 -14.34 -7.16
C ALA A 34 -2.69 -13.35 -7.56
N CYS A 35 -1.98 -13.61 -8.67
CA CYS A 35 -0.93 -12.71 -9.15
C CYS A 35 -1.49 -11.33 -9.54
N LYS A 36 -2.67 -11.28 -10.18
CA LYS A 36 -3.33 -10.01 -10.54
C LYS A 36 -3.63 -9.17 -9.32
N LEU A 37 -4.18 -9.77 -8.26
CA LEU A 37 -4.47 -9.04 -7.01
C LEU A 37 -3.18 -8.59 -6.32
N SER A 38 -2.14 -9.43 -6.25
CA SER A 38 -0.84 -9.03 -5.71
C SER A 38 -0.24 -7.84 -6.47
N SER A 39 -0.29 -7.86 -7.81
CA SER A 39 0.21 -6.76 -8.63
C SER A 39 -0.60 -5.47 -8.46
N ALA A 40 -1.92 -5.57 -8.31
CA ALA A 40 -2.76 -4.41 -8.04
C ALA A 40 -2.46 -3.78 -6.66
N LEU A 41 -2.24 -4.61 -5.63
CA LEU A 41 -1.80 -4.16 -4.32
C LEU A 41 -0.41 -3.52 -4.38
N ALA A 42 0.55 -4.15 -5.07
CA ALA A 42 1.88 -3.57 -5.27
C ALA A 42 1.82 -2.20 -5.96
N ALA A 43 0.98 -2.06 -7.00
CA ALA A 43 0.78 -0.78 -7.69
C ALA A 43 0.16 0.29 -6.79
N LYS A 44 -0.83 -0.07 -5.96
CA LYS A 44 -1.43 0.83 -4.98
C LYS A 44 -0.40 1.28 -3.92
N GLY A 45 0.41 0.36 -3.42
CA GLY A 45 1.49 0.67 -2.48
C GLY A 45 2.54 1.59 -3.11
N TYR A 46 2.96 1.31 -4.33
CA TYR A 46 3.89 2.16 -5.07
C TYR A 46 3.35 3.58 -5.28
N GLY A 47 2.10 3.72 -5.75
CA GLY A 47 1.49 5.03 -5.94
C GLY A 47 1.42 5.85 -4.65
N ALA A 48 1.08 5.21 -3.52
CA ALA A 48 1.10 5.85 -2.20
C ALA A 48 2.52 6.27 -1.78
N ALA A 49 3.54 5.45 -2.05
CA ALA A 49 4.93 5.81 -1.78
C ALA A 49 5.37 7.03 -2.60
N CYS A 50 4.96 7.10 -3.87
CA CYS A 50 5.25 8.24 -4.75
C CYS A 50 4.52 9.52 -4.32
N GLN A 51 3.31 9.40 -3.79
CA GLN A 51 2.61 10.52 -3.16
C GLN A 51 3.35 11.02 -1.91
N ALA A 52 3.85 10.12 -1.07
CA ALA A 52 4.68 10.48 0.08
C ALA A 52 5.97 11.19 -0.36
N ALA A 53 6.67 10.66 -1.36
CA ALA A 53 7.88 11.28 -1.92
C ALA A 53 7.61 12.68 -2.48
N SER A 54 6.49 12.86 -3.20
CA SER A 54 6.09 14.16 -3.75
C SER A 54 5.78 15.17 -2.65
N ALA A 55 5.09 14.75 -1.60
CA ALA A 55 4.81 15.61 -0.44
C ALA A 55 6.09 15.98 0.33
N LEU A 56 7.02 15.04 0.50
CA LEU A 56 8.34 15.30 1.09
C LEU A 56 9.16 16.29 0.25
N HIS A 57 9.11 16.18 -1.08
CA HIS A 57 9.79 17.12 -1.96
C HIS A 57 9.24 18.55 -1.81
N ALA A 58 7.92 18.70 -1.78
CA ALA A 58 7.29 20.00 -1.51
C ALA A 58 7.67 20.55 -0.13
N MET A 59 7.69 19.70 0.90
CA MET A 59 8.13 20.07 2.24
C MET A 59 9.59 20.56 2.26
N ALA A 60 10.50 19.91 1.53
CA ALA A 60 11.89 20.34 1.44
C ALA A 60 12.03 21.73 0.80
N ILE A 61 11.27 22.01 -0.28
CA ILE A 61 11.23 23.34 -0.91
C ILE A 61 10.72 24.39 0.09
N LEU A 62 9.64 24.08 0.81
CA LEU A 62 9.09 24.99 1.83
C LEU A 62 10.10 25.26 2.95
N GLN A 63 10.82 24.25 3.42
CA GLN A 63 11.86 24.42 4.44
C GLN A 63 13.00 25.31 3.97
N VAL A 64 13.44 25.16 2.71
CA VAL A 64 14.43 26.07 2.11
C VAL A 64 13.89 27.50 2.01
N TYR A 65 12.63 27.66 1.63
CA TYR A 65 11.99 28.97 1.59
C TYR A 65 11.91 29.61 2.99
N GLN A 66 11.45 28.87 4.00
CA GLN A 66 11.40 29.33 5.39
C GLN A 66 12.80 29.75 5.89
N ALA A 67 13.84 28.99 5.57
CA ALA A 67 15.21 29.34 5.94
C ALA A 67 15.67 30.67 5.31
N LYS A 68 15.34 30.92 4.03
CA LYS A 68 15.65 32.19 3.36
C LYS A 68 14.94 33.38 3.99
N VAL A 69 13.66 33.22 4.32
CA VAL A 69 12.86 34.27 4.98
C VAL A 69 13.43 34.58 6.38
N LEU A 70 13.86 33.55 7.12
CA LEU A 70 14.51 33.75 8.43
C LEU A 70 15.87 34.46 8.33
N ILE A 71 16.64 34.23 7.25
CA ILE A 71 17.88 34.99 6.98
C ILE A 71 17.55 36.48 6.75
N GLN A 72 16.51 36.79 5.96
CA GLN A 72 16.09 38.18 5.74
C GLN A 72 15.64 38.87 7.03
N LEU A 73 15.03 38.14 7.97
CA LEU A 73 14.71 38.67 9.29
C LEU A 73 15.98 39.06 10.06
N HIS A 74 16.98 38.18 10.03
CA HIS A 74 18.27 38.44 10.66
C HIS A 74 19.00 39.65 10.04
N GLU A 75 18.84 39.87 8.73
CA GLU A 75 19.44 40.99 7.99
C GLU A 75 18.71 42.34 8.16
N GLY A 76 17.63 42.38 8.94
CA GLY A 76 16.95 43.62 9.34
C GLY A 76 15.64 43.94 8.61
N SER A 77 15.01 42.94 7.98
CA SER A 77 13.64 43.11 7.45
C SER A 77 12.59 43.29 8.55
N SER A 78 11.42 43.80 8.17
CA SER A 78 10.28 43.99 9.08
C SER A 78 9.75 42.65 9.58
N ASP A 79 9.67 42.48 10.91
CA ASP A 79 9.11 41.28 11.54
C ASP A 79 7.66 41.00 11.08
N SER A 80 6.87 42.05 10.82
CA SER A 80 5.49 41.88 10.33
C SER A 80 5.42 41.27 8.94
N GLU A 81 6.35 41.61 8.04
CA GLU A 81 6.39 41.11 6.66
C GLU A 81 6.89 39.66 6.63
N VAL A 82 7.95 39.38 7.38
CA VAL A 82 8.48 38.01 7.55
C VAL A 82 7.42 37.08 8.14
N MET A 83 6.70 37.51 9.17
CA MET A 83 5.66 36.68 9.79
C MET A 83 4.46 36.45 8.87
N GLN A 84 4.20 37.35 7.91
CA GLN A 84 3.15 37.16 6.90
C GLN A 84 3.50 36.04 5.91
N GLU A 85 4.79 35.82 5.62
CA GLU A 85 5.27 34.76 4.74
C GLU A 85 5.55 33.44 5.48
N LEU A 86 6.11 33.52 6.70
CA LEU A 86 6.51 32.35 7.46
C LEU A 86 5.30 31.52 7.92
N ARG A 87 4.19 32.17 8.29
CA ARG A 87 2.94 31.48 8.70
C ARG A 87 2.37 30.57 7.60
N PRO A 88 2.06 31.05 6.39
CA PRO A 88 1.54 30.19 5.33
C PRO A 88 2.55 29.12 4.91
N ALA A 89 3.85 29.44 4.84
CA ALA A 89 4.87 28.44 4.53
C ALA A 89 4.89 27.29 5.56
N THR A 90 4.75 27.62 6.85
CA THR A 90 4.67 26.64 7.93
C THR A 90 3.39 25.81 7.85
N ASP A 91 2.24 26.43 7.60
CA ASP A 91 0.96 25.72 7.42
C ASP A 91 1.04 24.75 6.23
N PHE A 92 1.62 25.17 5.10
CA PHE A 92 1.85 24.28 3.96
C PHE A 92 2.80 23.12 4.29
N ALA A 93 3.86 23.37 5.05
CA ALA A 93 4.79 22.32 5.48
C ALA A 93 4.09 21.29 6.39
N LEU A 94 3.23 21.74 7.31
CA LEU A 94 2.43 20.86 8.16
C LEU A 94 1.43 20.02 7.34
N ARG A 95 0.78 20.63 6.34
CA ARG A 95 -0.11 19.89 5.42
C ARG A 95 0.65 18.87 4.60
N ALA A 96 1.85 19.22 4.10
CA ALA A 96 2.72 18.29 3.38
C ALA A 96 3.11 17.09 4.27
N THR A 97 3.53 17.33 5.52
CA THR A 97 3.81 16.26 6.50
C THR A 97 2.59 15.37 6.73
N LYS A 98 1.40 15.94 6.90
CA LYS A 98 0.16 15.17 7.04
C LYS A 98 -0.11 14.28 5.84
N VAL A 99 0.10 14.78 4.62
CA VAL A 99 -0.04 13.98 3.39
C VAL A 99 0.99 12.85 3.35
N THR A 100 2.25 13.13 3.69
CA THR A 100 3.32 12.12 3.77
C THR A 100 2.96 11.00 4.73
N VAL A 101 2.57 11.31 5.98
CA VAL A 101 2.22 10.31 6.99
C VAL A 101 1.02 9.47 6.56
N ARG A 102 -0.02 10.09 5.98
CA ARG A 102 -1.18 9.37 5.45
C ARG A 102 -0.79 8.42 4.33
N ALA A 103 0.02 8.89 3.38
CA ALA A 103 0.47 8.10 2.25
C ALA A 103 1.34 6.92 2.70
N LEU A 104 2.27 7.12 3.65
CA LEU A 104 3.02 6.03 4.26
C LEU A 104 2.12 5.01 4.98
N GLY A 105 1.09 5.47 5.69
CA GLY A 105 0.09 4.58 6.28
C GLY A 105 -0.64 3.73 5.23
N GLN A 106 -0.93 4.29 4.05
CA GLN A 106 -1.51 3.55 2.93
C GLN A 106 -0.52 2.53 2.34
N VAL A 107 0.77 2.87 2.23
CA VAL A 107 1.83 1.92 1.84
C VAL A 107 1.83 0.72 2.78
N MET A 108 1.94 0.98 4.09
CA MET A 108 2.01 -0.07 5.11
C MET A 108 0.75 -0.94 5.13
N SER A 109 -0.43 -0.32 5.09
CA SER A 109 -1.69 -1.07 5.03
C SER A 109 -1.78 -1.95 3.78
N THR A 110 -1.35 -1.43 2.63
CA THR A 110 -1.36 -2.21 1.38
C THR A 110 -0.39 -3.38 1.42
N MET A 111 0.80 -3.21 2.02
CA MET A 111 1.75 -4.30 2.24
C MET A 111 1.18 -5.39 3.17
N VAL A 112 0.50 -5.01 4.25
CA VAL A 112 -0.17 -5.97 5.14
C VAL A 112 -1.23 -6.78 4.40
N VAL A 113 -2.07 -6.12 3.59
CA VAL A 113 -3.09 -6.82 2.78
C VAL A 113 -2.44 -7.74 1.74
N GLN A 114 -1.33 -7.32 1.15
CA GLN A 114 -0.56 -8.14 0.22
C GLN A 114 0.00 -9.40 0.90
N GLU A 115 0.59 -9.27 2.10
CA GLU A 115 1.05 -10.42 2.88
C GLU A 115 -0.09 -11.37 3.24
N ARG A 116 -1.23 -10.84 3.72
CA ARG A 116 -2.43 -11.66 3.98
C ARG A 116 -2.86 -12.43 2.73
N HIS A 117 -2.90 -11.76 1.58
CA HIS A 117 -3.28 -12.38 0.32
C HIS A 117 -2.35 -13.53 -0.06
N LEU A 118 -1.04 -13.37 0.12
CA LEU A 118 -0.07 -14.45 -0.12
C LEU A 118 -0.35 -15.68 0.77
N TRP A 119 -0.51 -15.48 2.07
CA TRP A 119 -0.82 -16.57 3.01
C TRP A 119 -2.17 -17.24 2.72
N LEU A 120 -3.21 -16.46 2.40
CA LEU A 120 -4.54 -16.98 2.07
C LEU A 120 -4.57 -17.73 0.73
N ASN A 121 -3.65 -17.48 -0.20
CA ASN A 121 -3.53 -18.28 -1.42
C ASN A 121 -3.03 -19.70 -1.15
N LEU A 122 -2.31 -19.91 -0.04
CA LEU A 122 -1.87 -21.25 0.40
C LEU A 122 -2.98 -22.01 1.13
N ALA A 123 -3.98 -21.30 1.66
CA ALA A 123 -5.07 -21.88 2.41
C ALA A 123 -6.15 -22.50 1.49
N GLN A 124 -6.60 -23.71 1.83
CA GLN A 124 -7.77 -24.36 1.22
C GLN A 124 -9.05 -23.75 1.81
N MET A 125 -9.36 -22.53 1.35
CA MET A 125 -10.50 -21.75 1.81
C MET A 125 -11.31 -21.22 0.63
N SER A 126 -12.59 -20.96 0.85
CA SER A 126 -13.43 -20.31 -0.15
C SER A 126 -12.98 -18.86 -0.39
N ASP A 127 -13.16 -18.36 -1.61
CA ASP A 127 -12.85 -16.95 -1.93
C ASP A 127 -13.64 -15.97 -1.03
N VAL A 128 -14.86 -16.35 -0.64
CA VAL A 128 -15.73 -15.54 0.25
C VAL A 128 -15.09 -15.38 1.63
N ASP A 129 -14.54 -16.46 2.19
CA ASP A 129 -13.88 -16.40 3.50
C ASP A 129 -12.58 -15.62 3.41
N LYS A 130 -11.80 -15.78 2.33
CA LYS A 130 -10.55 -15.03 2.12
C LYS A 130 -10.77 -13.52 2.13
N VAL A 131 -11.84 -13.03 1.49
CA VAL A 131 -12.16 -11.59 1.45
C VAL A 131 -12.34 -11.03 2.87
N ARG A 132 -13.00 -11.75 3.77
CA ARG A 132 -13.19 -11.31 5.17
C ARG A 132 -11.87 -11.09 5.91
N PHE A 133 -10.85 -11.91 5.62
CA PHE A 133 -9.52 -11.73 6.21
C PHE A 133 -8.73 -10.59 5.56
N LEU A 134 -8.92 -10.35 4.26
CA LEU A 134 -8.30 -9.22 3.57
C LEU A 134 -8.84 -7.89 4.08
N ASP A 135 -10.16 -7.80 4.30
CA ASP A 135 -10.86 -6.59 4.75
C ASP A 135 -10.77 -6.34 6.27
N ALA A 136 -10.21 -7.30 7.03
CA ALA A 136 -10.05 -7.16 8.46
C ALA A 136 -9.18 -5.93 8.81
N PRO A 137 -9.45 -5.22 9.92
CA PRO A 137 -8.55 -4.18 10.38
C PRO A 137 -7.10 -4.68 10.57
N VAL A 138 -6.13 -3.80 10.36
CA VAL A 138 -4.72 -4.12 10.66
C VAL A 138 -4.57 -4.18 12.18
N SER A 139 -4.05 -5.29 12.69
CA SER A 139 -3.76 -5.49 14.11
C SER A 139 -2.26 -5.45 14.36
N GLN A 140 -1.85 -4.92 15.51
CA GLN A 140 -0.45 -4.96 15.98
C GLN A 140 -0.08 -6.32 16.60
N ILE A 141 -1.08 -7.16 16.94
CA ILE A 141 -0.87 -8.46 17.61
C ILE A 141 -0.37 -9.51 16.61
N GLY A 142 -0.79 -9.42 15.35
CA GLY A 142 -0.39 -10.34 14.30
C GLY A 142 -1.09 -10.08 12.98
N LEU A 143 -0.58 -10.69 11.91
CA LEU A 143 -1.01 -10.42 10.53
C LEU A 143 -2.53 -10.54 10.34
N PHE A 144 -3.17 -11.54 10.95
CA PHE A 144 -4.63 -11.76 10.87
C PHE A 144 -5.40 -11.30 12.12
N GLY A 145 -4.71 -10.92 13.20
CA GLY A 145 -5.31 -10.47 14.46
C GLY A 145 -6.38 -11.41 15.03
N ASP A 146 -7.34 -10.83 15.74
CA ASP A 146 -8.45 -11.56 16.37
C ASP A 146 -9.48 -12.10 15.37
N THR A 147 -9.43 -11.66 14.12
CA THR A 147 -10.30 -12.14 13.04
C THR A 147 -10.20 -13.64 12.86
N PHE A 148 -9.00 -14.20 13.06
CA PHE A 148 -8.80 -15.66 13.02
C PHE A 148 -9.59 -16.36 14.11
N SER A 149 -9.56 -15.86 15.34
CA SER A 149 -10.32 -16.42 16.47
C SER A 149 -11.84 -16.32 16.24
N ALA A 150 -12.31 -15.21 15.66
CA ALA A 150 -13.74 -15.03 15.35
C ALA A 150 -14.21 -15.97 14.23
N VAL A 151 -13.44 -16.08 13.14
CA VAL A 151 -13.76 -16.99 12.04
C VAL A 151 -13.64 -18.44 12.51
N GLN A 152 -12.59 -18.81 13.26
CA GLN A 152 -12.42 -20.16 13.81
C GLN A 152 -13.56 -20.55 14.76
N LYS A 153 -14.11 -19.63 15.56
CA LYS A 153 -15.30 -19.90 16.37
C LYS A 153 -16.54 -20.15 15.50
N GLN A 154 -16.70 -19.39 14.42
CA GLN A 154 -17.77 -19.60 13.44
C GLN A 154 -17.61 -20.90 12.63
N THR A 155 -16.40 -21.27 12.20
CA THR A 155 -16.14 -22.52 11.48
C THR A 155 -16.06 -23.74 12.41
N GLY A 156 -15.67 -23.54 13.66
CA GLY A 156 -15.72 -24.55 14.72
C GLY A 156 -17.14 -25.00 15.03
N ALA A 157 -18.11 -24.10 14.95
CA ALA A 157 -19.54 -24.44 14.98
C ALA A 157 -20.01 -25.23 13.73
N ILE A 158 -19.24 -25.21 12.64
CA ILE A 158 -19.51 -25.94 11.38
C ILE A 158 -18.77 -27.30 11.34
N LYS A 159 -17.93 -27.63 12.33
CA LYS A 159 -17.23 -28.93 12.40
C LYS A 159 -18.12 -30.14 12.74
N HIS A 160 -19.44 -29.97 12.89
CA HIS A 160 -20.37 -31.10 13.00
C HIS A 160 -20.75 -31.74 11.65
N SER A 161 -20.20 -31.30 10.51
CA SER A 161 -20.59 -31.83 9.19
C SER A 161 -19.44 -32.19 8.26
N LEU A 162 -18.35 -32.82 8.75
CA LEU A 162 -17.37 -33.48 7.87
C LEU A 162 -16.98 -34.86 8.44
N PRO A 163 -17.00 -35.94 7.62
CA PRO A 163 -16.80 -37.29 8.11
C PRO A 163 -15.35 -37.52 8.54
N ARG A 164 -15.22 -38.08 9.74
CA ARG A 164 -13.97 -38.54 10.34
C ARG A 164 -13.38 -39.60 9.41
N ARG A 165 -12.18 -39.36 8.89
CA ARG A 165 -11.45 -40.35 8.10
C ARG A 165 -10.99 -41.44 9.06
N ASP A 166 -11.65 -42.60 9.03
CA ASP A 166 -11.18 -43.78 9.76
C ASP A 166 -9.83 -44.21 9.18
N LYS A 167 -8.91 -44.53 10.09
CA LYS A 167 -7.60 -45.07 9.74
C LYS A 167 -7.79 -46.54 9.39
N ALA A 168 -7.47 -46.89 8.15
CA ALA A 168 -7.11 -48.26 7.78
C ALA A 168 -5.68 -48.56 8.24
#